data_AF-A0A3B9VUA0-F1
#
_entry.id   AF-A0A3B9VUA0-F1
#
_cell.length_a   1.000
_cell.length_b   1.000
_cell.length_c   1.000
_cell.angle_alpha   90.00
_cell.angle_beta   90.00
_cell.angle_gamma   90.00
#
_symmetry.space_group_name_H-M   'P 1'
#
loop_
_entity.id
_entity.type
_entity.pdbx_description
1 polymer ?
#
loop_
_entity_poly.entity_id
_entity_poly.type
_entity_poly.pdbx_seq_one_letter_code
_entity_poly.pdbx_strand_id
1 'polypeptide(L)'
;MKRVQYQSTRDKTQKVSSSQAILQGLSAEGGLFVPEQLPKLSEPMLECMIGQDYIQRAQTILEGFLTDFSPEEIESCLKGAYHVQKFSGSQIAPLARLGENAYLLELWHGPTCAFKDMALQLLPRLMTVAAQKSGDGKEIVILVATSGDTGKAALEGFCDVPGIRIVVFYPEEGVSPLQKLQMATQEGENVFVAAIHGNFDDAQSGVKKLFCDPQTIQMLQKQNRVFSSANSINWGRLLPQIVYYVSAYCDLVRDEQIALGDPINVCVPTGNFGNILAAYYAKQMGLPIRKLICASNKNNVLTDFIQTGVYDRNRPFYATTSPSMDILISSN
;
A
#
# COMPACT_ATOMS: atom_id res chain seq x y z
N MET A 1 -3.91 -25.24 7.13
CA MET A 1 -2.76 -24.70 6.36
C MET A 1 -1.65 -24.29 7.29
N LYS A 2 -0.38 -24.38 6.87
CA LYS A 2 0.75 -23.87 7.66
C LYS A 2 0.66 -22.34 7.72
N ARG A 3 0.78 -21.73 8.90
CA ARG A 3 0.77 -20.27 9.03
C ARG A 3 1.96 -19.67 8.28
N VAL A 4 1.71 -18.73 7.37
CA VAL A 4 2.73 -17.91 6.73
C VAL A 4 3.29 -16.95 7.77
N GLN A 5 4.61 -17.01 7.97
CA GLN A 5 5.33 -16.05 8.79
C GLN A 5 5.96 -14.98 7.90
N TYR A 6 6.22 -13.83 8.51
CA TYR A 6 6.90 -12.70 7.92
C TYR A 6 8.26 -12.54 8.58
N GLN A 7 9.25 -12.20 7.79
CA GLN A 7 10.61 -11.94 8.23
C GLN A 7 11.04 -10.55 7.82
N SER A 8 12.03 -9.99 8.51
CA SER A 8 12.63 -8.73 8.08
C SER A 8 13.60 -8.94 6.92
N THR A 9 13.67 -7.96 6.01
CA THR A 9 14.71 -7.88 4.97
C THR A 9 16.12 -7.67 5.55
N ARG A 10 16.25 -7.21 6.80
CA ARG A 10 17.53 -6.95 7.49
C ARG A 10 17.84 -7.97 8.59
N ASP A 11 16.84 -8.68 9.08
CA ASP A 11 17.01 -9.79 10.02
C ASP A 11 16.03 -10.93 9.70
N LYS A 12 16.56 -11.99 9.09
CA LYS A 12 15.77 -13.19 8.72
C LYS A 12 15.44 -14.09 9.91
N THR A 13 16.02 -13.85 11.09
CA THR A 13 15.75 -14.62 12.30
C THR A 13 14.45 -14.17 12.97
N GLN A 14 14.08 -12.90 12.78
CA GLN A 14 12.78 -12.39 13.23
C GLN A 14 11.66 -13.06 12.44
N LYS A 15 10.70 -13.65 13.15
CA LYS A 15 9.47 -14.22 12.58
C LYS A 15 8.28 -13.62 13.30
N VAL A 16 7.38 -13.03 12.52
CA VAL A 16 6.14 -12.43 13.02
C VAL A 16 4.96 -12.93 12.20
N SER A 17 3.77 -12.94 12.80
CA SER A 17 2.52 -13.23 12.07
C SER A 17 2.17 -12.09 11.09
N SER A 18 1.18 -12.31 10.22
CA SER A 18 0.75 -11.26 9.29
C SER A 18 0.11 -10.08 10.04
N SER A 19 -0.67 -10.34 11.11
CA SER A 19 -1.22 -9.28 11.97
C SER A 19 -0.14 -8.46 12.64
N GLN A 20 0.92 -9.11 13.16
CA GLN A 20 2.05 -8.43 13.76
C GLN A 20 2.84 -7.60 12.74
N ALA A 21 3.09 -8.12 11.54
CA ALA A 21 3.76 -7.38 10.46
C ALA A 21 2.98 -6.12 10.05
N ILE A 22 1.65 -6.22 9.93
CA ILE A 22 0.77 -5.10 9.60
C ILE A 22 0.75 -4.06 10.74
N LEU A 23 0.66 -4.52 11.99
CA LEU A 23 0.57 -3.64 13.16
C LEU A 23 1.90 -2.91 13.43
N GLN A 24 3.03 -3.60 13.31
CA GLN A 24 4.36 -3.00 13.50
C GLN A 24 4.78 -2.12 12.32
N GLY A 25 4.43 -2.51 11.09
CA GLY A 25 4.76 -1.80 9.85
C GLY A 25 6.23 -1.87 9.43
N LEU A 26 7.16 -1.67 10.36
CA LEU A 26 8.62 -1.75 10.16
C LEU A 26 9.23 -2.59 11.28
N SER A 27 10.29 -3.33 10.99
CA SER A 27 11.04 -4.07 12.02
C SER A 27 11.89 -3.13 12.87
N ALA A 28 12.36 -3.60 14.02
CA ALA A 28 13.08 -2.80 15.02
C ALA A 28 14.40 -2.21 14.49
N GLU A 29 15.07 -2.93 13.60
CA GLU A 29 16.31 -2.53 12.91
C GLU A 29 16.08 -1.75 11.61
N GLY A 30 14.82 -1.41 11.33
CA GLY A 30 14.41 -0.60 10.19
C GLY A 30 14.31 -1.36 8.86
N GLY A 31 14.18 -2.69 8.91
CA GLY A 31 13.92 -3.55 7.76
C GLY A 31 12.43 -3.66 7.45
N LEU A 32 12.12 -4.20 6.26
CA LEU A 32 10.74 -4.38 5.79
C LEU A 32 10.28 -5.80 6.09
N PHE A 33 9.03 -5.96 6.50
CA PHE A 33 8.44 -7.30 6.65
C PHE A 33 8.02 -7.86 5.28
N VAL A 34 8.52 -9.06 4.97
CA VAL A 34 8.19 -9.80 3.75
C VAL A 34 7.79 -11.24 4.11
N PRO A 35 6.86 -11.87 3.36
CA PRO A 35 6.45 -13.24 3.63
C PRO A 35 7.61 -14.21 3.36
N GLU A 36 7.76 -15.24 4.21
CA GLU A 36 8.77 -16.29 4.01
C GLU A 36 8.51 -17.12 2.74
N GLN A 37 7.23 -17.27 2.38
CA GLN A 37 6.77 -18.07 1.26
C GLN A 37 5.62 -17.36 0.57
N LEU A 38 5.60 -17.43 -0.76
CA LEU A 38 4.52 -16.87 -1.55
C LEU A 38 3.46 -17.94 -1.81
N PRO A 39 2.17 -17.65 -1.59
CA PRO A 39 1.10 -18.52 -2.04
C PRO A 39 1.15 -18.64 -3.56
N LYS A 40 0.93 -19.84 -4.09
CA LYS A 40 0.95 -20.08 -5.54
C LYS A 40 -0.42 -19.84 -6.15
N LEU A 41 -0.46 -19.05 -7.22
CA LEU A 41 -1.59 -18.94 -8.14
C LEU A 41 -1.49 -20.08 -9.15
N SER A 42 -2.08 -21.23 -8.82
CA SER A 42 -2.19 -22.34 -9.77
C SER A 42 -3.18 -22.00 -10.89
N GLU A 43 -3.03 -22.65 -12.04
CA GLU A 43 -3.97 -22.47 -13.16
C GLU A 43 -5.43 -22.74 -12.76
N PRO A 44 -5.78 -23.79 -11.99
CA PRO A 44 -7.15 -23.98 -11.50
C PRO A 44 -7.65 -22.87 -10.57
N MET A 45 -6.75 -22.26 -9.79
CA MET A 45 -7.11 -21.13 -8.93
C MET A 45 -7.39 -19.89 -9.78
N LEU A 46 -6.58 -19.61 -10.80
CA LEU A 46 -6.83 -18.52 -11.74
C LEU A 46 -8.13 -18.73 -12.50
N GLU A 47 -8.38 -19.95 -12.98
CA GLU A 47 -9.61 -20.32 -13.69
C GLU A 47 -10.86 -20.05 -12.83
N CYS A 48 -10.84 -20.44 -11.55
CA CYS A 48 -11.92 -20.16 -10.61
C CYS A 48 -12.14 -18.64 -10.42
N MET A 49 -11.08 -17.85 -10.40
CA MET A 49 -11.16 -16.39 -10.21
C MET A 49 -11.68 -15.63 -11.44
N ILE A 50 -11.67 -16.20 -12.65
CA ILE A 50 -12.16 -15.54 -13.88
C ILE A 50 -13.61 -15.05 -13.69
N GLY A 51 -14.48 -15.92 -13.19
CA GLY A 51 -15.91 -15.61 -12.99
C GLY A 51 -16.26 -14.85 -11.72
N GLN A 52 -15.27 -14.56 -10.87
CA GLN A 52 -15.46 -13.89 -9.58
C GLN A 52 -15.40 -12.36 -9.70
N ASP A 53 -16.06 -11.66 -8.77
CA ASP A 53 -15.92 -10.22 -8.61
C ASP A 53 -14.61 -9.82 -7.91
N TYR A 54 -14.32 -8.52 -7.85
CA TYR A 54 -13.09 -8.01 -7.24
C TYR A 54 -12.93 -8.43 -5.76
N ILE A 55 -14.02 -8.44 -4.98
CA ILE A 55 -13.98 -8.76 -3.55
C ILE A 55 -13.69 -10.25 -3.36
N GLN A 56 -14.33 -11.12 -4.15
CA GLN A 56 -14.10 -12.57 -4.13
C GLN A 56 -12.65 -12.92 -4.53
N ARG A 57 -12.12 -12.27 -5.57
CA ARG A 57 -10.70 -12.40 -5.95
C ARG A 57 -9.78 -11.91 -4.84
N ALA A 58 -10.10 -10.77 -4.24
CA ALA A 58 -9.33 -10.21 -3.12
C ALA A 58 -9.33 -11.17 -1.92
N GLN A 59 -10.47 -11.76 -1.57
CA GLN A 59 -10.58 -12.75 -0.49
C GLN A 59 -9.60 -13.90 -0.70
N THR A 60 -9.65 -14.53 -1.88
CA THR A 60 -8.79 -15.65 -2.26
C THR A 60 -7.30 -15.32 -2.10
N ILE A 61 -6.90 -14.12 -2.56
CA ILE A 61 -5.50 -13.68 -2.50
C ILE A 61 -5.09 -13.36 -1.06
N LEU A 62 -5.91 -12.62 -0.32
CA LEU A 62 -5.61 -12.20 1.06
C LEU A 62 -5.53 -13.40 2.00
N GLU A 63 -6.40 -14.39 1.89
CA GLU A 63 -6.36 -15.62 2.70
C GLU A 63 -5.01 -16.36 2.58
N GLY A 64 -4.39 -16.32 1.40
CA GLY A 64 -3.07 -16.91 1.16
C GLY A 64 -1.93 -16.22 1.92
N PHE A 65 -2.09 -14.95 2.29
CA PHE A 65 -1.08 -14.14 2.97
C PHE A 65 -1.39 -13.85 4.43
N LEU A 66 -2.68 -13.79 4.79
CA LEU A 66 -3.20 -13.40 6.10
C LEU A 66 -3.63 -14.62 6.92
N THR A 67 -2.76 -15.64 7.02
CA THR A 67 -3.12 -16.96 7.58
C THR A 67 -3.45 -16.99 9.08
N ASP A 68 -3.31 -15.88 9.80
CA ASP A 68 -3.76 -15.68 11.18
C ASP A 68 -5.04 -14.82 11.30
N PHE A 69 -5.60 -14.38 10.18
CA PHE A 69 -6.95 -13.83 10.06
C PHE A 69 -7.92 -14.96 9.69
N SER A 70 -9.16 -14.90 10.18
CA SER A 70 -10.22 -15.80 9.75
C SER A 70 -10.79 -15.33 8.40
N PRO A 71 -11.38 -16.23 7.60
CA PRO A 71 -12.06 -15.84 6.36
C PRO A 71 -13.09 -14.73 6.57
N GLU A 72 -13.86 -14.79 7.66
CA GLU A 72 -14.91 -13.81 8.01
C GLU A 72 -14.32 -12.43 8.36
N GLU A 73 -13.16 -12.40 9.03
CA GLU A 73 -12.45 -11.15 9.32
C GLU A 73 -11.95 -10.48 8.02
N ILE A 74 -11.40 -11.27 7.09
CA ILE A 74 -10.94 -10.77 5.79
C ILE A 74 -12.12 -10.27 4.96
N GLU A 75 -13.21 -11.01 4.92
CA GLU A 75 -14.41 -10.66 4.16
C GLU A 75 -15.01 -9.34 4.68
N SER A 76 -15.11 -9.19 6.01
CA SER A 76 -15.56 -7.97 6.67
C SER A 76 -14.68 -6.78 6.31
N CYS A 77 -13.36 -6.96 6.32
CA CYS A 77 -12.41 -5.92 5.93
C CYS A 77 -12.60 -5.50 4.46
N LEU A 78 -12.74 -6.46 3.55
CA LEU A 78 -12.90 -6.20 2.12
C LEU A 78 -14.23 -5.49 1.79
N LYS A 79 -15.35 -5.99 2.33
CA LYS A 79 -16.67 -5.37 2.15
C LYS A 79 -16.72 -3.95 2.68
N GLY A 80 -16.04 -3.70 3.82
CA GLY A 80 -15.95 -2.36 4.36
C GLY A 80 -15.07 -1.43 3.52
N ALA A 81 -13.99 -1.94 2.93
CA ALA A 81 -13.04 -1.15 2.15
C ALA A 81 -13.58 -0.79 0.76
N TYR A 82 -14.14 -1.77 0.05
CA TYR A 82 -14.45 -1.68 -1.38
C TYR A 82 -15.96 -1.70 -1.64
N HIS A 83 -16.70 -0.74 -1.09
CA HIS A 83 -18.14 -0.62 -1.34
C HIS A 83 -18.47 0.48 -2.35
N VAL A 84 -19.57 0.29 -3.09
CA VAL A 84 -20.01 1.11 -4.24
C VAL A 84 -20.26 2.58 -3.90
N GLN A 85 -20.45 2.94 -2.63
CA GLN A 85 -20.59 4.36 -2.25
C GLN A 85 -19.24 5.07 -2.12
N LYS A 86 -18.14 4.35 -1.87
CA LYS A 86 -16.78 4.90 -1.79
C LYS A 86 -16.01 4.81 -3.09
N PHE A 87 -16.31 3.80 -3.91
CA PHE A 87 -15.72 3.65 -5.23
C PHE A 87 -16.77 4.01 -6.28
N SER A 88 -16.43 4.93 -7.18
CA SER A 88 -17.34 5.52 -8.18
C SER A 88 -17.76 4.50 -9.25
N GLY A 89 -18.61 3.54 -8.90
CA GLY A 89 -19.16 2.54 -9.82
C GLY A 89 -19.19 1.11 -9.26
N SER A 90 -19.65 0.18 -10.08
CA SER A 90 -19.72 -1.25 -9.74
C SER A 90 -18.38 -1.98 -9.85
N GLN A 91 -17.40 -1.39 -10.54
CA GLN A 91 -16.07 -1.97 -10.74
C GLN A 91 -15.02 -1.20 -9.94
N ILE A 92 -14.32 -1.89 -9.03
CA ILE A 92 -13.34 -1.28 -8.11
C ILE A 92 -12.05 -0.86 -8.83
N ALA A 93 -11.59 -1.67 -9.78
CA ALA A 93 -10.38 -1.44 -10.57
C ALA A 93 -10.60 -1.85 -12.05
N PRO A 94 -11.41 -1.10 -12.81
CA PRO A 94 -11.76 -1.46 -14.18
C PRO A 94 -10.57 -1.32 -15.14
N LEU A 95 -10.66 -2.01 -16.29
CA LEU A 95 -9.75 -1.86 -17.41
C LEU A 95 -10.40 -1.04 -18.53
N ALA A 96 -9.76 0.07 -18.90
CA ALA A 96 -10.13 0.83 -20.09
C ALA A 96 -9.22 0.47 -21.26
N ARG A 97 -9.80 0.17 -22.42
CA ARG A 97 -9.04 -0.13 -23.64
C ARG A 97 -8.52 1.17 -24.26
N LEU A 98 -7.20 1.27 -24.47
CA LEU A 98 -6.54 2.43 -25.09
C LEU A 98 -6.17 2.20 -26.57
N GLY A 99 -6.31 0.98 -27.07
CA GLY A 99 -5.99 0.61 -28.44
C GLY A 99 -6.17 -0.89 -28.64
N GLU A 100 -5.53 -1.46 -29.66
CA GLU A 100 -5.70 -2.89 -29.96
C GLU A 100 -5.18 -3.79 -28.83
N ASN A 101 -3.96 -3.52 -28.34
CA ASN A 101 -3.24 -4.36 -27.37
C ASN A 101 -2.78 -3.59 -26.12
N ALA A 102 -3.44 -2.46 -25.81
CA ALA A 102 -3.09 -1.59 -24.69
C ALA A 102 -4.33 -1.30 -23.84
N TYR A 103 -4.15 -1.47 -22.53
CA TYR A 103 -5.19 -1.26 -21.53
C TYR A 103 -4.66 -0.37 -20.41
N LEU A 104 -5.55 0.43 -19.85
CA LEU A 104 -5.32 1.27 -18.68
C LEU A 104 -6.08 0.66 -17.51
N LEU A 105 -5.35 0.27 -16.47
CA LEU A 105 -5.95 -0.16 -15.21
C LEU A 105 -6.30 1.09 -14.39
N GLU A 106 -7.60 1.36 -14.27
CA GLU A 106 -8.10 2.56 -13.61
C GLU A 106 -8.17 2.35 -12.10
N LEU A 107 -7.23 2.98 -11.37
CA LEU A 107 -7.11 2.83 -9.92
C LEU A 107 -7.54 4.10 -9.15
N TRP A 108 -8.20 5.05 -9.81
CA TRP A 108 -8.57 6.35 -9.24
C TRP A 108 -10.07 6.48 -8.93
N HIS A 109 -10.82 5.38 -8.91
CA HIS A 109 -12.26 5.44 -8.62
C HIS A 109 -12.59 5.55 -7.12
N GLY A 110 -11.59 5.44 -6.25
CA GLY A 110 -11.74 5.60 -4.81
C GLY A 110 -11.98 7.05 -4.37
N PRO A 111 -12.18 7.27 -3.06
CA PRO A 111 -12.65 8.54 -2.50
C PRO A 111 -11.67 9.71 -2.66
N THR A 112 -10.39 9.45 -2.96
CA THR A 112 -9.37 10.50 -3.12
C THR A 112 -8.84 10.60 -4.55
N CYS A 113 -9.47 9.89 -5.48
CA CYS A 113 -9.09 9.87 -6.89
C CYS A 113 -7.64 9.42 -7.14
N ALA A 114 -7.12 8.50 -6.32
CA ALA A 114 -5.75 8.01 -6.42
C ALA A 114 -5.65 6.51 -6.11
N PHE A 115 -4.71 5.82 -6.76
CA PHE A 115 -4.46 4.38 -6.54
C PHE A 115 -4.14 3.99 -5.09
N LYS A 116 -3.77 4.97 -4.26
CA LYS A 116 -3.48 4.75 -2.84
C LYS A 116 -4.74 4.35 -2.07
N ASP A 117 -5.92 4.69 -2.56
CA ASP A 117 -7.21 4.29 -1.98
C ASP A 117 -7.36 2.77 -1.93
N MET A 118 -6.84 2.05 -2.95
CA MET A 118 -6.85 0.59 -3.00
C MET A 118 -6.21 -0.03 -1.76
N ALA A 119 -5.16 0.59 -1.22
CA ALA A 119 -4.48 0.12 -0.03
C ALA A 119 -5.05 0.75 1.25
N LEU A 120 -5.27 2.06 1.24
CA LEU A 120 -5.56 2.85 2.45
C LEU A 120 -7.01 2.79 2.91
N GLN A 121 -7.95 2.32 2.08
CA GLN A 121 -9.30 1.99 2.54
C GLN A 121 -9.38 0.63 3.26
N LEU A 122 -8.42 -0.27 2.99
CA LEU A 122 -8.36 -1.61 3.56
C LEU A 122 -7.43 -1.69 4.78
N LEU A 123 -6.28 -1.02 4.75
CA LEU A 123 -5.29 -1.05 5.83
C LEU A 123 -5.88 -0.75 7.23
N PRO A 124 -6.69 0.31 7.44
CA PRO A 124 -7.23 0.62 8.76
C PRO A 124 -8.04 -0.56 9.35
N ARG A 125 -8.80 -1.25 8.50
CA ARG A 125 -9.63 -2.39 8.90
C ARG A 125 -8.77 -3.59 9.28
N LEU A 126 -7.74 -3.88 8.47
CA LEU A 126 -6.75 -4.92 8.80
C LEU A 126 -6.01 -4.60 10.10
N MET A 127 -5.68 -3.33 10.34
CA MET A 127 -5.04 -2.88 11.58
C MET A 127 -5.97 -3.03 12.79
N THR A 128 -7.26 -2.71 12.67
CA THR A 128 -8.23 -2.92 13.75
C THR A 128 -8.31 -4.38 14.15
N VAL A 129 -8.41 -5.30 13.18
CA VAL A 129 -8.42 -6.75 13.46
C VAL A 129 -7.10 -7.22 14.06
N ALA A 130 -5.96 -6.75 13.53
CA ALA A 130 -4.64 -7.06 14.06
C ALA A 130 -4.47 -6.58 15.52
N ALA A 131 -4.95 -5.38 15.83
CA ALA A 131 -4.93 -4.81 17.17
C ALA A 131 -5.77 -5.65 18.15
N GLN A 132 -6.99 -6.03 17.75
CA GLN A 132 -7.86 -6.89 18.55
C GLN A 132 -7.20 -8.25 18.85
N LYS A 133 -6.55 -8.86 17.86
CA LYS A 133 -5.82 -10.12 18.04
C LYS A 133 -4.60 -10.00 18.96
N SER A 134 -3.93 -8.85 18.95
CA SER A 134 -2.80 -8.60 19.84
C SER A 134 -3.22 -8.59 21.32
N GLY A 135 -4.48 -8.19 21.59
CA GLY A 135 -5.07 -8.20 22.92
C GLY A 135 -4.44 -7.21 23.91
N ASP A 136 -3.56 -6.32 23.46
CA ASP A 136 -2.86 -5.38 24.35
C ASP A 136 -3.69 -4.13 24.70
N GLY A 137 -4.82 -3.94 24.01
CA GLY A 137 -5.76 -2.84 24.23
C GLY A 137 -5.17 -1.46 23.96
N LYS A 138 -4.02 -1.37 23.27
CA LYS A 138 -3.35 -0.10 23.01
C LYS A 138 -4.04 0.67 21.90
N GLU A 139 -4.13 1.98 22.08
CA GLU A 139 -4.54 2.89 21.02
C GLU A 139 -3.36 3.10 20.04
N ILE A 140 -3.61 2.93 18.74
CA ILE A 140 -2.58 3.07 17.71
C ILE A 140 -2.52 4.52 17.24
N VAL A 141 -1.33 5.10 17.21
CA VAL A 141 -1.09 6.43 16.67
C VAL A 141 -0.33 6.31 15.35
N ILE A 142 -1.03 6.56 14.24
CA ILE A 142 -0.48 6.53 12.90
C ILE A 142 0.24 7.83 12.60
N LEU A 143 1.52 7.76 12.23
CA LEU A 143 2.26 8.92 11.72
C LEU A 143 2.45 8.78 10.21
N VAL A 144 2.06 9.81 9.46
CA VAL A 144 2.22 9.87 8.00
C VAL A 144 2.95 11.14 7.62
N ALA A 145 3.99 11.02 6.80
CA ALA A 145 4.58 12.14 6.08
C ALA A 145 4.08 12.09 4.63
N THR A 146 3.70 13.23 4.05
CA THR A 146 3.15 13.26 2.69
C THR A 146 3.62 14.46 1.88
N SER A 147 3.66 14.27 0.56
CA SER A 147 3.75 15.32 -0.46
C SER A 147 2.39 15.61 -1.13
N GLY A 148 1.29 15.03 -0.64
CA GLY A 148 -0.06 15.25 -1.17
C GLY A 148 -0.97 14.02 -1.00
N ASP A 149 -1.13 13.23 -2.07
CA ASP A 149 -2.16 12.18 -2.16
C ASP A 149 -2.16 11.18 -0.99
N THR A 150 -0.97 10.77 -0.52
CA THR A 150 -0.88 9.77 0.57
C THR A 150 -1.54 10.30 1.83
N GLY A 151 -1.40 11.59 2.11
CA GLY A 151 -1.99 12.21 3.29
C GLY A 151 -3.50 12.15 3.21
N LYS A 152 -4.09 12.66 2.13
CA LYS A 152 -5.55 12.66 1.98
C LYS A 152 -6.14 11.25 1.97
N ALA A 153 -5.53 10.30 1.27
CA ALA A 153 -5.99 8.91 1.28
C ALA A 153 -5.88 8.25 2.67
N ALA A 154 -4.84 8.56 3.43
CA ALA A 154 -4.68 8.04 4.79
C ALA A 154 -5.69 8.68 5.75
N LEU A 155 -5.87 10.00 5.67
CA LEU A 155 -6.88 10.73 6.44
C LEU A 155 -8.27 10.15 6.22
N GLU A 156 -8.66 9.95 4.96
CA GLU A 156 -9.96 9.39 4.60
C GLU A 156 -10.13 7.93 5.04
N GLY A 157 -9.06 7.12 4.93
CA GLY A 157 -9.10 5.73 5.34
C GLY A 157 -9.22 5.55 6.86
N PHE A 158 -8.47 6.36 7.62
CA PHE A 158 -8.38 6.25 9.08
C PHE A 158 -9.39 7.13 9.83
N CYS A 159 -10.19 7.94 9.15
CA CYS A 159 -11.22 8.79 9.74
C CYS A 159 -12.15 7.97 10.64
N ASP A 160 -12.24 8.38 11.91
CA ASP A 160 -13.08 7.83 12.97
C ASP A 160 -12.99 6.31 13.16
N VAL A 161 -11.84 5.71 12.82
CA VAL A 161 -11.58 4.29 13.10
C VAL A 161 -11.32 4.09 14.60
N PRO A 162 -12.16 3.30 15.31
CA PRO A 162 -12.02 3.14 16.75
C PRO A 162 -10.66 2.57 17.17
N GLY A 163 -10.07 3.15 18.21
CA GLY A 163 -8.77 2.72 18.73
C GLY A 163 -7.57 3.15 17.88
N ILE A 164 -7.78 3.96 16.84
CA ILE A 164 -6.71 4.50 15.99
C ILE A 164 -6.81 6.02 15.92
N ARG A 165 -5.66 6.70 16.04
CA ARG A 165 -5.47 8.12 15.74
C ARG A 165 -4.54 8.27 14.55
N ILE A 166 -4.71 9.32 13.77
CA ILE A 166 -3.81 9.62 12.66
C ILE A 166 -3.28 11.05 12.74
N VAL A 167 -1.97 11.18 12.54
CA VAL A 167 -1.26 12.45 12.42
C VAL A 167 -0.58 12.52 11.06
N VAL A 168 -0.95 13.52 10.26
CA VAL A 168 -0.37 13.75 8.93
C VAL A 168 0.47 15.01 8.93
N PHE A 169 1.74 14.85 8.54
CA PHE A 169 2.70 15.94 8.34
C PHE A 169 2.90 16.20 6.85
N TYR A 170 2.82 17.46 6.45
CA TYR A 170 3.08 17.88 5.08
C TYR A 170 3.85 19.20 5.02
N PRO A 171 4.73 19.42 4.01
CA PRO A 171 5.42 20.68 3.86
C PRO A 171 4.43 21.78 3.47
N GLU A 172 4.46 22.90 4.20
CA GLU A 172 3.59 24.06 3.96
C GLU A 172 3.69 24.56 2.51
N GLU A 173 4.92 24.54 1.97
CA GLU A 173 5.31 24.92 0.62
C GLU A 173 5.84 23.68 -0.14
N GLY A 174 4.96 22.74 -0.48
CA GLY A 174 5.36 21.52 -1.21
C GLY A 174 4.22 20.60 -1.59
N VAL A 175 2.98 21.07 -1.48
CA VAL A 175 1.75 20.34 -1.79
C VAL A 175 0.86 21.24 -2.64
N SER A 176 0.10 20.67 -3.58
CA SER A 176 -0.80 21.49 -4.40
C SER A 176 -1.87 22.18 -3.55
N PRO A 177 -2.38 23.36 -3.96
CA PRO A 177 -3.42 24.06 -3.21
C PRO A 177 -4.67 23.21 -2.95
N LEU A 178 -5.07 22.37 -3.91
CA LEU A 178 -6.21 21.46 -3.76
C LEU A 178 -5.97 20.42 -2.67
N GLN A 179 -4.82 19.72 -2.70
CA GLN A 179 -4.47 18.72 -1.68
C GLN A 179 -4.31 19.35 -0.30
N LYS A 180 -3.74 20.57 -0.23
CA LYS A 180 -3.62 21.32 1.02
C LYS A 180 -4.99 21.62 1.64
N LEU A 181 -5.94 22.11 0.83
CA LEU A 181 -7.32 22.32 1.26
C LEU A 181 -7.96 21.00 1.73
N GLN A 182 -7.85 19.93 0.93
CA GLN A 182 -8.41 18.62 1.28
C GLN A 182 -7.90 18.07 2.63
N MET A 183 -6.62 18.30 2.97
CA MET A 183 -6.05 17.89 4.25
C MET A 183 -6.44 18.84 5.38
N ALA A 184 -6.38 20.17 5.15
CA ALA A 184 -6.68 21.17 6.16
C ALA A 184 -8.17 21.20 6.57
N THR A 185 -9.07 20.76 5.69
CA THR A 185 -10.52 20.67 5.94
C THR A 185 -10.98 19.25 6.22
N GLN A 186 -10.08 18.32 6.56
CA GLN A 186 -10.46 16.96 6.90
C GLN A 186 -11.27 16.93 8.20
N GLU A 187 -12.44 16.29 8.16
CA GLU A 187 -13.26 15.99 9.34
C GLU A 187 -12.83 14.67 9.99
N GLY A 188 -13.21 14.47 11.26
CA GLY A 188 -12.93 13.28 12.07
C GLY A 188 -12.33 13.62 13.43
N GLU A 189 -12.82 13.00 14.50
CA GLU A 189 -12.38 13.29 15.88
C GLU A 189 -11.00 12.70 16.19
N ASN A 190 -10.56 11.72 15.39
CA ASN A 190 -9.28 11.02 15.56
C ASN A 190 -8.17 11.50 14.60
N VAL A 191 -8.44 12.55 13.82
CA VAL A 191 -7.54 13.11 12.82
C VAL A 191 -6.79 14.33 13.35
N PHE A 192 -5.49 14.40 13.05
CA PHE A 192 -4.69 15.60 13.23
C PHE A 192 -3.81 15.86 12.02
N VAL A 193 -3.75 17.11 11.56
CA VAL A 193 -2.95 17.51 10.40
C VAL A 193 -2.02 18.66 10.81
N ALA A 194 -0.74 18.52 10.50
CA ALA A 194 0.29 19.49 10.83
C ALA A 194 1.08 19.88 9.57
N ALA A 195 0.94 21.12 9.14
CA ALA A 195 1.87 21.70 8.18
C ALA A 195 3.23 21.95 8.85
N ILE A 196 4.31 21.65 8.14
CA ILE A 196 5.67 21.90 8.61
C ILE A 196 6.37 22.95 7.75
N HIS A 197 7.25 23.74 8.37
CA HIS A 197 8.19 24.57 7.66
C HIS A 197 9.40 23.72 7.25
N GLY A 198 9.47 23.37 5.95
CA GLY A 198 10.49 22.47 5.41
C GLY A 198 9.98 21.80 4.13
N ASN A 199 10.65 20.71 3.72
CA ASN A 199 10.26 19.91 2.57
C ASN A 199 9.75 18.50 2.98
N PHE A 200 9.41 17.67 1.99
CA PHE A 200 8.92 16.30 2.24
C PHE A 200 9.94 15.41 2.97
N ASP A 201 11.23 15.54 2.65
CA ASP A 201 12.28 14.75 3.30
C ASP A 201 12.46 15.14 4.78
N ASP A 202 12.24 16.40 5.12
CA ASP A 202 12.20 16.87 6.51
C ASP A 202 11.04 16.23 7.28
N ALA A 203 9.84 16.20 6.69
CA ALA A 203 8.67 15.53 7.27
C ALA A 203 8.95 14.04 7.50
N GLN A 204 9.46 13.35 6.48
CA GLN A 204 9.76 11.93 6.55
C GLN A 204 10.85 11.62 7.58
N SER A 205 11.90 12.45 7.64
CA SER A 205 12.98 12.31 8.62
C SER A 205 12.50 12.59 10.05
N GLY A 206 11.64 13.59 10.24
CA GLY A 206 11.00 13.88 11.52
C GLY A 206 10.15 12.73 12.03
N VAL A 207 9.29 12.17 11.18
CA VAL A 207 8.48 10.99 11.51
C VAL A 207 9.38 9.81 11.90
N LYS A 208 10.44 9.52 11.13
CA LYS A 208 11.40 8.45 11.47
C LYS A 208 12.08 8.67 12.83
N LYS A 209 12.45 9.91 13.15
CA LYS A 209 13.03 10.24 14.46
C LYS A 209 12.03 9.97 15.60
N LEU A 210 10.75 10.32 15.44
CA LEU A 210 9.71 10.06 16.44
C LEU A 210 9.53 8.55 16.70
N PHE A 211 9.60 7.72 15.66
CA PHE A 211 9.51 6.25 15.80
C PHE A 211 10.65 5.64 16.63
N CYS A 212 11.82 6.27 16.64
CA CYS A 212 13.01 5.76 17.31
C CYS A 212 13.36 6.53 18.59
N ASP A 213 12.60 7.56 18.95
CA ASP A 213 12.88 8.40 20.12
C ASP A 213 12.43 7.72 21.42
N PRO A 214 13.36 7.33 22.32
CA PRO A 214 13.00 6.61 23.54
C PRO A 214 12.07 7.39 24.46
N GLN A 215 12.19 8.72 24.51
CA GLN A 215 11.36 9.56 25.37
C GLN A 215 9.91 9.58 24.88
N THR A 216 9.69 9.75 23.57
CA THR A 216 8.37 9.70 22.96
C THR A 216 7.73 8.32 23.09
N ILE A 217 8.50 7.24 22.87
CA ILE A 217 8.02 5.87 23.06
C ILE A 217 7.57 5.65 24.51
N GLN A 218 8.36 6.07 25.49
CA GLN A 218 8.02 5.93 26.91
C GLN A 218 6.78 6.76 27.27
N MET A 219 6.63 7.96 26.70
CA MET A 219 5.45 8.80 26.89
C MET A 219 4.18 8.11 26.37
N LEU A 220 4.22 7.53 25.17
CA LEU A 220 3.08 6.81 24.60
C LEU A 220 2.71 5.56 25.40
N GLN A 221 3.71 4.80 25.85
CA GLN A 221 3.47 3.62 26.68
C GLN A 221 2.71 3.98 27.96
N LYS A 222 3.04 5.11 28.61
CA LYS A 222 2.31 5.62 29.79
C LYS A 222 0.85 5.99 29.49
N GLN A 223 0.54 6.32 28.24
CA GLN A 223 -0.81 6.63 27.76
C GLN A 223 -1.52 5.41 27.14
N ASN A 224 -0.96 4.21 27.29
CA ASN A 224 -1.44 2.99 26.63
C ASN A 224 -1.55 3.14 25.10
N ARG A 225 -0.56 3.82 24.51
CA ARG A 225 -0.47 4.10 23.07
C ARG A 225 0.78 3.48 22.45
N VAL A 226 0.72 3.23 21.15
CA VAL A 226 1.87 2.78 20.36
C VAL A 226 1.86 3.48 19.00
N PHE A 227 3.04 3.85 18.51
CA PHE A 227 3.16 4.34 17.14
C PHE A 227 3.06 3.20 16.13
N SER A 228 2.42 3.48 15.00
CA SER A 228 2.49 2.64 13.80
C SER A 228 2.52 3.52 12.55
N SER A 229 2.89 2.93 11.41
CA SER A 229 3.08 3.64 10.15
C SER A 229 2.09 3.14 9.09
N ALA A 230 1.43 4.09 8.43
CA ALA A 230 0.64 3.84 7.21
C ALA A 230 1.43 4.18 5.93
N ASN A 231 2.76 4.23 6.01
CA ASN A 231 3.62 4.52 4.84
C ASN A 231 3.70 3.32 3.89
N SER A 232 4.20 3.55 2.67
CA SER A 232 4.23 2.59 1.55
C SER A 232 4.99 1.29 1.82
N ILE A 233 5.68 1.22 2.96
CA ILE A 233 6.47 0.08 3.43
C ILE A 233 5.66 -0.94 4.25
N ASN A 234 4.46 -0.56 4.72
CA ASN A 234 3.62 -1.45 5.51
C ASN A 234 3.09 -2.59 4.61
N TRP A 235 3.24 -3.84 5.05
CA TRP A 235 2.76 -5.00 4.30
C TRP A 235 1.26 -4.93 3.96
N GLY A 236 0.45 -4.40 4.88
CA GLY A 236 -0.98 -4.17 4.67
C GLY A 236 -1.31 -3.15 3.59
N ARG A 237 -0.32 -2.37 3.11
CA ARG A 237 -0.46 -1.53 1.91
C ARG A 237 -0.03 -2.22 0.64
N LEU A 238 0.97 -3.10 0.70
CA LEU A 238 1.47 -3.80 -0.48
C LEU A 238 0.50 -4.90 -0.91
N LEU A 239 0.00 -5.70 0.04
CA LEU A 239 -0.87 -6.84 -0.24
C LEU A 239 -2.11 -6.49 -1.09
N PRO A 240 -2.90 -5.42 -0.79
CA PRO A 240 -4.04 -5.04 -1.61
C PRO A 240 -3.66 -4.68 -3.06
N GLN A 241 -2.42 -4.24 -3.28
CA GLN A 241 -1.94 -3.89 -4.61
C GLN A 241 -1.68 -5.12 -5.49
N ILE A 242 -1.46 -6.30 -4.91
CA ILE A 242 -1.33 -7.56 -5.67
C ILE A 242 -2.67 -7.90 -6.33
N VAL A 243 -3.77 -7.63 -5.63
CA VAL A 243 -5.13 -8.00 -6.03
C VAL A 243 -5.50 -7.42 -7.39
N TYR A 244 -5.28 -6.12 -7.63
CA TYR A 244 -5.71 -5.53 -8.89
C TYR A 244 -4.91 -6.01 -10.10
N TYR A 245 -3.69 -6.52 -9.94
CA TYR A 245 -2.96 -7.15 -11.04
C TYR A 245 -3.55 -8.50 -11.42
N VAL A 246 -3.88 -9.32 -10.41
CA VAL A 246 -4.56 -10.61 -10.63
C VAL A 246 -5.96 -10.37 -11.19
N SER A 247 -6.70 -9.39 -10.64
CA SER A 247 -8.03 -9.02 -11.12
C SER A 247 -8.00 -8.56 -12.57
N ALA A 248 -7.10 -7.64 -12.92
CA ALA A 248 -6.96 -7.16 -14.30
C ALA A 248 -6.65 -8.30 -15.28
N TYR A 249 -5.79 -9.24 -14.91
CA TYR A 249 -5.52 -10.41 -15.73
C TYR A 249 -6.75 -11.30 -15.90
N CYS A 250 -7.46 -11.60 -14.81
CA CYS A 250 -8.72 -12.36 -14.85
C CYS A 250 -9.79 -11.65 -15.69
N ASP A 251 -9.85 -10.32 -15.65
CA ASP A 251 -10.76 -9.51 -16.48
C ASP A 251 -10.42 -9.65 -17.97
N LEU A 252 -9.14 -9.56 -18.35
CA LEU A 252 -8.71 -9.75 -19.74
C LEU A 252 -9.06 -11.15 -20.27
N VAL A 253 -8.93 -12.19 -19.44
CA VAL A 253 -9.30 -13.57 -19.82
C VAL A 253 -10.82 -13.72 -19.90
N ARG A 254 -11.57 -13.20 -18.91
CA ARG A 254 -13.04 -13.24 -18.88
C ARG A 254 -13.63 -12.58 -20.13
N ASP A 255 -13.07 -11.45 -20.52
CA ASP A 255 -13.55 -10.64 -21.63
C ASP A 255 -12.95 -11.11 -22.97
N GLU A 256 -12.35 -12.30 -23.01
CA GLU A 256 -11.78 -12.97 -24.19
C GLU A 256 -10.73 -12.13 -24.96
N GLN A 257 -10.06 -11.20 -24.27
CA GLN A 257 -8.99 -10.39 -24.85
C GLN A 257 -7.66 -11.15 -24.93
N ILE A 258 -7.46 -12.15 -24.06
CA ILE A 258 -6.34 -13.08 -24.04
C ILE A 258 -6.82 -14.47 -23.59
N ALA A 259 -6.06 -15.54 -23.88
CA ALA A 259 -6.33 -16.86 -23.32
C ALA A 259 -5.73 -17.02 -21.91
N LEU A 260 -6.26 -17.95 -21.11
CA LEU A 260 -5.63 -18.32 -19.84
C LEU A 260 -4.23 -18.90 -20.10
N GLY A 261 -3.22 -18.26 -19.54
CA GLY A 261 -1.80 -18.61 -19.69
C GLY A 261 -1.04 -17.63 -20.59
N ASP A 262 -1.74 -16.82 -21.38
CA ASP A 262 -1.12 -15.83 -22.24
C ASP A 262 -0.44 -14.74 -21.40
N PRO A 263 0.84 -14.44 -21.67
CA PRO A 263 1.56 -13.54 -20.81
C PRO A 263 1.30 -12.06 -21.14
N ILE A 264 1.09 -11.25 -20.10
CA ILE A 264 0.93 -9.80 -20.21
C ILE A 264 2.23 -9.06 -19.90
N ASN A 265 2.33 -7.81 -20.37
CA ASN A 265 3.35 -6.87 -19.89
C ASN A 265 2.65 -5.83 -19.00
N VAL A 266 3.31 -5.45 -17.91
CA VAL A 266 2.78 -4.46 -16.96
C VAL A 266 3.72 -3.27 -16.92
N CYS A 267 3.19 -2.07 -17.18
CA CYS A 267 3.92 -0.82 -17.07
C CYS A 267 3.38 -0.01 -15.90
N VAL A 268 4.28 0.43 -15.00
CA VAL A 268 3.90 1.12 -13.77
C VAL A 268 4.65 2.45 -13.67
N PRO A 269 3.94 3.59 -13.63
CA PRO A 269 4.52 4.87 -13.18
C PRO A 269 4.99 4.73 -11.73
N THR A 270 6.30 4.76 -11.51
CA THR A 270 6.92 4.28 -10.28
C THR A 270 7.68 5.39 -9.55
N GLY A 271 7.32 5.59 -8.28
CA GLY A 271 8.12 6.33 -7.30
C GLY A 271 8.73 5.36 -6.28
N ASN A 272 8.08 5.19 -5.13
CA ASN A 272 8.52 4.32 -4.02
C ASN A 272 8.45 2.79 -4.26
N PHE A 273 8.41 2.33 -5.52
CA PHE A 273 8.45 0.92 -5.97
C PHE A 273 7.35 -0.06 -5.47
N GLY A 274 6.55 0.29 -4.46
CA GLY A 274 5.55 -0.62 -3.89
C GLY A 274 4.52 -1.16 -4.89
N ASN A 275 4.10 -0.34 -5.86
CA ASN A 275 3.12 -0.73 -6.88
C ASN A 275 3.70 -1.76 -7.86
N ILE A 276 4.86 -1.51 -8.45
CA ILE A 276 5.51 -2.48 -9.35
C ILE A 276 6.03 -3.71 -8.58
N LEU A 277 6.38 -3.55 -7.30
CA LEU A 277 6.72 -4.65 -6.42
C LEU A 277 5.52 -5.58 -6.20
N ALA A 278 4.30 -5.05 -6.06
CA ALA A 278 3.09 -5.88 -5.99
C ALA A 278 2.86 -6.68 -7.28
N ALA A 279 3.12 -6.09 -8.46
CA ALA A 279 3.11 -6.81 -9.73
C ALA A 279 4.19 -7.92 -9.77
N TYR A 280 5.37 -7.64 -9.21
CA TYR A 280 6.42 -8.63 -9.05
C TYR A 280 5.98 -9.79 -8.15
N TYR A 281 5.33 -9.52 -7.01
CA TYR A 281 4.76 -10.58 -6.17
C TYR A 281 3.73 -11.39 -6.95
N ALA A 282 2.79 -10.77 -7.66
CA ALA A 282 1.82 -11.48 -8.50
C ALA A 282 2.51 -12.41 -9.52
N LYS A 283 3.57 -11.92 -10.20
CA LYS A 283 4.39 -12.72 -11.10
C LYS A 283 5.04 -13.91 -10.39
N GLN A 284 5.66 -13.70 -9.23
CA GLN A 284 6.31 -14.77 -8.46
C GLN A 284 5.31 -15.79 -7.90
N MET A 285 4.08 -15.37 -7.63
CA MET A 285 3.00 -16.27 -7.23
C MET A 285 2.55 -17.18 -8.39
N GLY A 286 2.75 -16.78 -9.64
CA GLY A 286 2.39 -17.58 -10.82
C GLY A 286 1.58 -16.84 -11.89
N LEU A 287 1.27 -15.55 -11.69
CA LEU A 287 0.54 -14.78 -12.70
C LEU A 287 1.40 -14.64 -13.99
N PRO A 288 0.86 -14.92 -15.19
CA PRO A 288 1.60 -14.84 -16.45
C PRO A 288 2.03 -13.41 -16.84
N ILE A 289 3.10 -12.90 -16.20
CA ILE A 289 3.68 -11.59 -16.52
C ILE A 289 5.03 -11.78 -17.22
N ARG A 290 5.13 -11.37 -18.48
CA ARG A 290 6.39 -11.40 -19.25
C ARG A 290 7.33 -10.29 -18.79
N LYS A 291 6.95 -9.01 -18.97
CA LYS A 291 7.78 -7.85 -18.56
C LYS A 291 7.09 -7.00 -17.50
N LEU A 292 7.89 -6.53 -16.55
CA LEU A 292 7.57 -5.43 -15.65
C LEU A 292 8.36 -4.20 -16.12
N ILE A 293 7.67 -3.12 -16.43
CA ILE A 293 8.26 -1.89 -16.97
C ILE A 293 8.15 -0.81 -15.90
N CYS A 294 9.29 -0.42 -15.33
CA CYS A 294 9.41 0.65 -14.35
C CYS A 294 9.50 2.00 -15.09
N ALA A 295 8.40 2.77 -15.13
CA ALA A 295 8.37 4.08 -15.75
C ALA A 295 8.69 5.16 -14.71
N SER A 296 9.80 5.88 -14.89
CA SER A 296 10.21 7.01 -14.04
C SER A 296 9.99 8.34 -14.77
N ASN A 297 9.85 9.44 -14.02
CA ASN A 297 9.90 10.79 -14.57
C ASN A 297 11.37 11.28 -14.60
N LYS A 298 11.61 12.60 -14.56
CA LYS A 298 12.96 13.17 -14.54
C LYS A 298 13.80 12.71 -13.33
N ASN A 299 13.16 12.32 -12.23
CA ASN A 299 13.79 11.70 -11.07
C ASN A 299 13.92 10.18 -11.31
N ASN A 300 14.92 9.79 -12.10
CA ASN A 300 15.04 8.47 -12.70
C ASN A 300 16.06 7.54 -12.00
N VAL A 301 16.18 7.62 -10.67
CA VAL A 301 17.13 6.78 -9.88
C VAL A 301 16.92 5.28 -10.11
N LEU A 302 15.67 4.84 -10.26
CA LEU A 302 15.34 3.44 -10.53
C LEU A 302 15.70 3.00 -11.95
N THR A 303 15.57 3.90 -12.94
CA THR A 303 15.99 3.62 -14.32
C THR A 303 17.49 3.37 -14.38
N ASP A 304 18.28 4.27 -13.79
CA ASP A 304 19.74 4.14 -13.78
C ASP A 304 20.17 2.87 -13.02
N PHE A 305 19.55 2.59 -11.88
CA PHE A 305 19.81 1.37 -11.11
C PHE A 305 19.52 0.10 -11.93
N ILE A 306 18.38 0.02 -12.62
CA ILE A 306 18.02 -1.15 -13.42
C ILE A 306 18.96 -1.33 -14.63
N GLN A 307 19.41 -0.23 -15.24
CA GLN A 307 20.29 -0.27 -16.41
C GLN A 307 21.75 -0.57 -16.07
N THR A 308 22.23 -0.05 -14.93
CA THR A 308 23.67 -0.04 -14.60
C THR A 308 24.02 -0.88 -13.38
N GLY A 309 23.05 -1.24 -12.53
CA GLY A 309 23.27 -1.86 -11.23
C GLY A 309 23.68 -0.89 -10.11
N VAL A 310 23.84 0.41 -10.41
CA VAL A 310 24.30 1.41 -9.43
C VAL A 310 23.11 2.23 -8.92
N TYR A 311 22.89 2.19 -7.60
CA TYR A 311 21.87 2.99 -6.93
C TYR A 311 22.50 4.25 -6.32
N ASP A 312 22.51 5.36 -7.07
CA ASP A 312 23.07 6.63 -6.61
C ASP A 312 21.98 7.63 -6.19
N ARG A 313 21.97 7.95 -4.90
CA ARG A 313 21.06 8.95 -4.30
C ARG A 313 21.63 10.37 -4.29
N ASN A 314 22.92 10.54 -4.54
CA ASN A 314 23.59 11.85 -4.50
C ASN A 314 23.44 12.58 -5.83
N ARG A 315 22.19 12.87 -6.20
CA ARG A 315 21.81 13.45 -7.49
C ARG A 315 20.86 14.63 -7.31
N PRO A 316 20.73 15.52 -8.31
CA PRO A 316 19.78 16.63 -8.23
C PRO A 316 18.33 16.13 -8.14
N PHE A 317 17.53 16.81 -7.31
CA PHE A 317 16.08 16.65 -7.25
C PHE A 317 15.40 17.61 -8.22
N TYR A 318 14.37 17.13 -8.93
CA TYR A 318 13.59 17.95 -9.86
C TYR A 318 12.11 17.91 -9.49
N ALA A 319 11.49 19.08 -9.29
CA ALA A 319 10.03 19.16 -9.28
C ALA A 319 9.49 18.94 -10.70
N THR A 320 8.53 18.04 -10.87
CA THR A 320 7.94 17.69 -12.16
C THR A 320 6.42 17.82 -12.17
N THR A 321 5.80 17.56 -13.33
CA THR A 321 4.34 17.49 -13.47
C THR A 321 3.74 16.21 -12.89
N SER A 322 4.56 15.25 -12.43
CA SER A 322 4.13 14.03 -11.75
C SER A 322 4.74 13.96 -10.33
N PRO A 323 4.38 14.89 -9.43
CA PRO A 323 5.06 15.10 -8.15
C PRO A 323 5.04 13.88 -7.22
N SER A 324 4.02 13.02 -7.34
CA SER A 324 3.93 11.76 -6.57
C SER A 324 5.01 10.73 -6.92
N MET A 325 5.79 10.97 -7.97
CA MET A 325 6.95 10.15 -8.40
C MET A 325 8.30 10.88 -8.20
N ASP A 326 8.30 12.12 -7.74
CA ASP A 326 9.54 12.87 -7.51
C ASP A 326 10.26 12.34 -6.27
N ILE A 327 11.19 11.40 -6.47
CA ILE A 327 11.92 10.72 -5.39
C ILE A 327 13.42 10.63 -5.69
N LEU A 328 14.24 10.75 -4.65
CA LEU A 328 15.67 10.39 -4.69
C LEU A 328 15.92 8.98 -4.14
N ILE A 329 15.01 8.49 -3.29
CA ILE A 329 15.10 7.18 -2.68
C ILE A 329 13.74 6.48 -2.82
N SER A 330 13.72 5.31 -3.44
CA SER A 330 12.59 4.39 -3.37
C SER A 330 12.59 3.63 -2.05
N SER A 331 11.48 3.68 -1.31
CA SER A 331 11.37 3.03 0.00
C SER A 331 11.23 1.50 -0.04
N ASN A 332 10.69 0.94 -1.13
CA ASN A 332 10.47 -0.50 -1.31
C ASN A 332 11.46 -1.08 -2.33
#